data_AF-A0A0F8WDD5-F1
#
_entry.id   AF-A0A0F8WDD5-F1
#
_cell.length_a   1.000
_cell.length_b   1.000
_cell.length_c   1.000
_cell.angle_alpha   90.00
_cell.angle_beta   90.00
_cell.angle_gamma   90.00
#
_symmetry.space_group_name_H-M   'P 1'
#
loop_
_entity.id
_entity.type
_entity.pdbx_description
1 polymer ?
#
loop_
_entity_poly.entity_id
_entity_poly.type
_entity_poly.pdbx_seq_one_letter_code
_entity_poly.pdbx_strand_id
1 'polypeptide(L)'
;MRLTIPLTGTVLVEGDVHGAGDLTGDPNDIIRPIDIDLGNVSWTMVGIDLDAEVMIIEVSPGETVEGATGETRPATPEEKTGFLQHAQGLVMNHTTDELHALTGNARLKRPLRAQVEELKIPDA
;
A
#
# COMPACT_ATOMS: atom_id res chain seq x y z
N MET A 1 2.91 -15.88 3.55
CA MET A 1 4.02 -15.28 2.77
C MET A 1 4.02 -13.77 3.04
N ARG A 2 5.16 -13.08 3.06
CA ARG A 2 5.17 -11.60 3.22
C ARG A 2 5.45 -10.89 1.91
N LEU A 3 4.68 -9.84 1.62
CA LEU A 3 4.88 -8.95 0.48
C LEU A 3 4.93 -7.49 0.95
N THR A 4 5.58 -6.67 0.14
CA THR A 4 5.74 -5.24 0.37
C THR A 4 5.01 -4.50 -0.74
N ILE A 5 3.99 -3.73 -0.40
CA ILE A 5 3.11 -3.04 -1.37
C ILE A 5 3.27 -1.53 -1.22
N PRO A 6 3.41 -0.75 -2.32
CA PRO A 6 3.45 0.70 -2.26
C PRO A 6 2.24 1.32 -1.56
N LEU A 7 2.47 2.46 -0.94
CA LEU A 7 1.42 3.28 -0.34
C LEU A 7 0.94 4.37 -1.30
N THR A 8 -0.31 4.76 -1.14
CA THR A 8 -0.92 5.95 -1.73
C THR A 8 -1.51 6.81 -0.61
N GLY A 9 -1.87 8.04 -0.95
CA GLY A 9 -2.53 8.99 -0.05
C GLY A 9 -1.59 10.14 0.29
N THR A 10 -1.83 10.79 1.43
CA THR A 10 -1.00 11.90 1.91
C THR A 10 -0.50 11.61 3.32
N VAL A 11 0.81 11.75 3.54
CA VAL A 11 1.39 11.68 4.89
C VAL A 11 1.01 12.94 5.64
N LEU A 12 0.28 12.78 6.75
CA LEU A 12 -0.30 13.91 7.47
C LEU A 12 0.74 14.71 8.28
N VAL A 13 1.84 14.10 8.76
CA VAL A 13 3.10 14.75 9.23
C VAL A 13 4.18 13.65 9.42
N GLU A 14 5.45 13.93 9.12
CA GLU A 14 6.59 13.10 9.54
C GLU A 14 7.61 13.97 10.33
N GLY A 15 7.57 13.89 11.67
CA GLY A 15 8.59 14.41 12.59
C GLY A 15 8.42 15.86 13.14
N ASP A 16 8.42 15.95 14.48
CA ASP A 16 8.89 17.05 15.36
C ASP A 16 8.30 18.47 15.30
N VAL A 17 7.17 18.74 14.64
CA VAL A 17 6.53 20.07 14.72
C VAL A 17 5.11 19.99 15.27
N HIS A 18 4.92 19.58 16.52
CA HIS A 18 3.65 19.82 17.23
C HIS A 18 3.86 20.40 18.62
N GLY A 19 4.14 21.71 18.65
CA GLY A 19 3.71 22.59 19.73
C GLY A 19 2.24 23.06 19.59
N ALA A 20 1.56 22.73 18.48
CA ALA A 20 0.18 23.16 18.19
C ALA A 20 -0.79 22.02 17.81
N GLY A 21 -0.33 20.83 17.42
CA GLY A 21 -1.19 19.66 17.19
C GLY A 21 -2.03 19.67 15.89
N ASP A 22 -1.82 20.64 14.99
CA ASP A 22 -2.61 20.73 13.76
C ASP A 22 -2.01 19.90 12.62
N LEU A 23 -2.69 18.79 12.29
CA LEU A 23 -2.36 17.92 11.15
C LEU A 23 -2.49 18.69 9.83
N THR A 24 -1.42 18.79 9.05
CA THR A 24 -1.43 19.47 7.75
C THR A 24 -1.31 18.47 6.61
N GLY A 25 -2.43 17.83 6.28
CA GLY A 25 -2.63 17.07 5.05
C GLY A 25 -4.12 16.94 4.76
N ASP A 26 -4.51 16.48 3.57
CA ASP A 26 -5.92 16.28 3.26
C ASP A 26 -6.45 15.10 4.11
N PRO A 27 -7.32 15.33 5.10
CA PRO A 27 -7.84 14.25 5.94
C PRO A 27 -8.70 13.25 5.14
N ASN A 28 -9.10 13.59 3.92
CA ASN A 28 -9.81 12.69 3.01
C ASN A 28 -8.87 11.75 2.25
N ASP A 29 -7.56 11.99 2.23
CA ASP A 29 -6.59 11.19 1.49
C ASP A 29 -5.69 10.38 2.44
N ILE A 30 -6.33 9.50 3.22
CA ILE A 30 -5.66 8.62 4.17
C ILE A 30 -4.59 7.75 3.51
N ILE A 31 -3.47 7.53 4.21
CA ILE A 31 -2.44 6.58 3.81
C ILE A 31 -3.07 5.19 3.71
N ARG A 32 -2.98 4.56 2.53
CA ARG A 32 -3.53 3.24 2.24
C ARG A 32 -2.58 2.49 1.30
N PRO A 33 -2.58 1.15 1.26
CA PRO A 33 -1.87 0.45 0.20
C PRO A 33 -2.51 0.81 -1.16
N ILE A 34 -1.73 0.73 -2.23
CA ILE A 34 -2.31 0.80 -3.58
C ILE A 34 -3.38 -0.28 -3.76
N ASP A 35 -4.42 0.05 -4.52
CA ASP A 35 -5.53 -0.86 -4.77
C ASP A 35 -5.15 -1.82 -5.88
N ILE A 36 -4.52 -2.93 -5.49
CA ILE A 36 -4.00 -3.94 -6.42
C ILE A 36 -4.70 -5.29 -6.18
N ASP A 37 -5.22 -5.87 -7.27
CA ASP A 37 -5.77 -7.21 -7.25
C ASP A 37 -4.63 -8.24 -7.23
N LEU A 38 -4.41 -8.86 -6.06
CA LEU A 38 -3.42 -9.91 -5.86
C LEU A 38 -3.92 -11.30 -6.32
N GLY A 39 -5.12 -11.38 -6.87
CA GLY A 39 -5.78 -12.61 -7.28
C GLY A 39 -6.46 -13.33 -6.11
N ASN A 40 -6.58 -14.65 -6.20
CA ASN A 40 -7.29 -15.48 -5.20
C ASN A 40 -6.45 -15.71 -3.93
N VAL A 41 -6.17 -14.63 -3.20
CA VAL A 41 -5.44 -14.62 -1.93
C VAL A 41 -6.17 -13.74 -0.92
N SER A 42 -5.93 -14.01 0.35
CA SER A 42 -6.30 -13.12 1.45
C SER A 42 -5.04 -12.49 2.02
N TRP A 43 -5.13 -11.27 2.50
CA TRP A 43 -4.00 -10.58 3.10
C TRP A 43 -4.39 -9.80 4.35
N THR A 44 -3.41 -9.61 5.22
CA THR A 44 -3.53 -8.77 6.41
C THR A 44 -2.31 -7.86 6.52
N MET A 45 -2.51 -6.64 7.01
CA MET A 45 -1.43 -5.72 7.29
C MET A 45 -0.65 -6.20 8.52
N VAL A 46 0.67 -6.28 8.41
CA VAL A 46 1.57 -6.63 9.52
C VAL A 46 2.55 -5.53 9.87
N GLY A 47 2.73 -4.53 8.99
CA GLY A 47 3.58 -3.37 9.25
C GLY A 47 3.46 -2.31 8.18
N ILE A 48 3.99 -1.13 8.49
CA ILE A 48 4.13 -0.01 7.55
C ILE A 48 5.55 0.54 7.72
N ASP A 49 6.22 0.78 6.60
CA ASP A 49 7.48 1.51 6.52
C ASP A 49 7.22 2.77 5.70
N LEU A 50 7.03 3.89 6.41
CA LEU A 50 6.75 5.16 5.75
C LEU A 50 7.97 5.64 4.97
N ASP A 51 9.18 5.52 5.52
CA ASP A 51 10.43 5.96 4.87
C ASP A 51 10.62 5.30 3.50
N ALA A 52 10.32 4.01 3.39
CA ALA A 52 10.33 3.27 2.13
C ALA A 52 9.02 3.41 1.32
N GLU A 53 8.00 4.09 1.85
CA GLU A 53 6.65 4.31 1.30
C GLU A 53 5.88 3.02 1.00
N VAL A 54 5.97 2.04 1.90
CA VAL A 54 5.40 0.71 1.69
C VAL A 54 4.63 0.17 2.90
N MET A 55 3.63 -0.65 2.62
CA MET A 55 2.96 -1.52 3.57
C MET A 55 3.51 -2.93 3.47
N ILE A 56 3.77 -3.55 4.62
CA ILE A 56 4.13 -4.95 4.71
C ILE A 56 2.86 -5.74 5.03
N ILE A 57 2.52 -6.68 4.14
CA ILE A 57 1.36 -7.54 4.28
C ILE A 57 1.77 -9.00 4.44
N GLU A 58 0.98 -9.76 5.18
CA GLU A 58 1.04 -11.22 5.19
C GLU A 58 -0.09 -11.77 4.32
N VAL A 59 0.28 -12.57 3.32
CA VAL A 59 -0.59 -13.15 2.30
C VAL A 59 -0.74 -14.65 2.53
N SER A 60 -1.99 -15.10 2.45
CA SER A 60 -2.42 -16.50 2.55
C SER A 60 -3.21 -16.87 1.28
N PRO A 61 -3.03 -18.09 0.75
CA PRO A 61 -3.74 -18.51 -0.45
C PRO A 61 -5.24 -18.63 -0.19
N GLY A 62 -6.06 -18.42 -1.22
CA GLY A 62 -7.48 -18.74 -1.17
C GLY A 62 -7.72 -20.22 -0.86
N GLU A 63 -8.69 -20.48 0.01
CA GLU A 63 -9.06 -21.84 0.41
C GLU A 63 -9.98 -22.52 -0.61
N THR A 64 -10.65 -21.73 -1.45
CA THR A 64 -11.62 -22.19 -2.42
C THR A 64 -11.38 -21.59 -3.79
N VAL A 65 -11.79 -22.31 -4.82
CA VAL A 65 -11.76 -21.88 -6.22
C VAL A 65 -13.15 -21.99 -6.80
N GLU A 66 -13.57 -20.97 -7.55
CA GLU A 66 -14.79 -21.00 -8.33
C GLU A 66 -14.50 -21.60 -9.72
N GLY A 67 -15.18 -22.69 -10.05
CA GLY A 67 -15.09 -23.34 -11.34
C GLY A 67 -15.86 -22.58 -12.42
N ALA A 68 -15.60 -22.90 -13.69
CA ALA A 68 -16.23 -22.25 -14.84
C ALA A 68 -17.77 -22.40 -14.88
N THR A 69 -18.34 -23.35 -14.14
CA THR A 69 -19.78 -23.58 -13.99
C THR A 69 -20.40 -22.85 -12.79
N GLY A 70 -19.61 -22.05 -12.05
CA GLY A 70 -20.03 -21.37 -10.81
C GLY A 70 -19.96 -22.25 -9.55
N GLU A 71 -19.42 -23.47 -9.67
CA GLU A 71 -19.26 -24.39 -8.55
C GLU A 71 -18.03 -24.02 -7.72
N THR A 72 -18.20 -23.83 -6.41
CA THR A 72 -17.07 -23.61 -5.49
C THR A 72 -16.53 -24.94 -4.98
N ARG A 73 -15.22 -25.14 -5.04
CA ARG A 73 -14.53 -26.30 -4.46
C ARG A 73 -13.30 -25.90 -3.65
N PRO A 74 -12.78 -26.77 -2.76
CA PRO A 74 -11.50 -26.54 -2.12
C PRO A 74 -10.36 -26.41 -3.15
N ALA A 75 -9.44 -25.49 -2.88
CA ALA A 75 -8.22 -25.32 -3.67
C ALA A 75 -7.24 -26.48 -3.43
N THR A 76 -6.61 -26.98 -4.49
CA THR A 76 -5.55 -27.97 -4.37
C THR A 76 -4.24 -27.33 -3.84
N PRO A 77 -3.30 -28.10 -3.28
CA PRO A 77 -2.01 -27.57 -2.86
C PRO A 77 -1.23 -26.85 -3.98
N GLU A 78 -1.32 -27.35 -5.21
CA GLU A 78 -0.70 -26.74 -6.39
C GLU A 78 -1.34 -25.40 -6.73
N GLU A 79 -2.67 -25.31 -6.67
CA GLU A 79 -3.40 -24.05 -6.88
C GLU A 79 -3.07 -23.01 -5.81
N LYS A 80 -3.04 -23.42 -4.53
CA LYS A 80 -2.62 -22.56 -3.42
C LYS A 80 -1.21 -22.00 -3.64
N THR A 81 -0.29 -22.85 -4.11
CA THR A 81 1.07 -22.42 -4.47
C THR A 81 1.04 -21.44 -5.64
N GLY A 82 0.25 -21.72 -6.67
CA GLY A 82 0.06 -20.84 -7.83
C GLY A 82 -0.50 -19.46 -7.46
N PHE A 83 -1.47 -19.39 -6.54
CA PHE A 83 -2.02 -18.11 -6.07
C PHE A 83 -0.97 -17.26 -5.37
N LEU A 84 -0.14 -17.87 -4.51
CA LEU A 84 0.95 -17.16 -3.84
C LEU A 84 2.01 -16.70 -4.83
N GLN A 85 2.41 -17.56 -5.78
CA GLN A 85 3.37 -17.22 -6.82
C GLN A 85 2.87 -16.11 -7.73
N HIS A 86 1.57 -16.10 -8.06
CA HIS A 86 0.94 -15.04 -8.84
C HIS A 86 1.02 -13.70 -8.09
N ALA A 87 0.58 -13.65 -6.83
CA ALA A 87 0.66 -12.45 -6.00
C ALA A 87 2.11 -11.95 -5.84
N GLN A 88 3.06 -12.87 -5.61
CA GLN A 88 4.47 -12.53 -5.52
C GLN A 88 5.03 -11.99 -6.84
N GLY A 89 4.72 -12.65 -7.96
CA GLY A 89 5.16 -12.23 -9.28
C GLY A 89 4.61 -10.87 -9.66
N LEU A 90 3.35 -10.57 -9.30
CA LEU A 90 2.75 -9.27 -9.54
C LEU A 90 3.51 -8.16 -8.82
N VAL A 91 3.86 -8.36 -7.55
CA VAL A 91 4.54 -7.33 -6.75
C VAL A 91 6.03 -7.24 -7.07
N MET A 92 6.74 -8.38 -7.22
CA MET A 92 8.20 -8.37 -7.36
C MET A 92 8.71 -8.16 -8.79
N ASN A 93 7.87 -8.39 -9.81
CA ASN A 93 8.27 -8.17 -11.21
C ASN A 93 7.99 -6.73 -11.69
N HIS A 94 7.42 -5.89 -10.82
CA HIS A 94 7.14 -4.50 -11.12
C HIS A 94 7.86 -3.59 -10.12
N THR A 95 8.34 -2.46 -10.61
CA THR A 95 8.78 -1.35 -9.79
C THR A 95 7.58 -0.68 -9.12
N THR A 96 7.81 0.06 -8.04
CA THR A 96 6.79 0.92 -7.40
C THR A 96 6.08 1.80 -8.44
N ASP A 97 6.85 2.40 -9.34
CA ASP A 97 6.36 3.27 -10.40
C ASP A 97 5.38 2.56 -11.35
N GLU A 98 5.71 1.33 -11.76
CA GLU A 98 4.87 0.50 -12.62
C GLU A 98 3.60 0.06 -11.88
N LEU A 99 3.69 -0.29 -10.60
CA LEU A 99 2.52 -0.66 -9.79
C LEU A 99 1.53 0.51 -9.64
N HIS A 100 2.03 1.74 -9.46
CA HIS A 100 1.18 2.93 -9.48
C HIS A 100 0.55 3.19 -10.85
N ALA A 101 1.30 2.97 -11.94
CA ALA A 101 0.78 3.11 -13.29
C ALA A 101 -0.30 2.07 -13.62
N LEU A 102 -0.12 0.82 -13.18
CA LEU A 102 -1.06 -0.28 -13.37
C LEU A 102 -2.39 -0.06 -12.63
N THR A 103 -2.32 0.42 -11.40
CA THR A 103 -3.48 0.65 -10.53
C THR A 103 -4.15 2.00 -10.78
N GLY A 104 -3.45 2.95 -11.41
CA GLY A 104 -3.90 4.33 -11.55
C GLY A 104 -3.89 5.13 -10.24
N ASN A 105 -3.37 4.55 -9.15
CA ASN A 105 -3.24 5.23 -7.88
C ASN A 105 -2.06 6.21 -7.91
N ALA A 106 -2.28 7.43 -7.41
CA ALA A 106 -1.21 8.38 -7.19
C ALA A 106 -0.20 7.84 -6.16
N ARG A 107 1.04 8.34 -6.21
CA ARG A 107 2.03 8.03 -5.17
C ARG A 107 1.66 8.68 -3.86
N LEU A 108 2.21 8.13 -2.78
CA LEU A 108 2.18 8.77 -1.49
C LEU A 108 2.75 10.20 -1.60
N LYS A 109 1.95 11.18 -1.16
CA LYS A 109 2.37 12.58 -1.12
C LYS A 109 2.97 12.89 0.24
N ARG A 110 4.16 13.46 0.22
CA ARG A 110 4.84 14.02 1.39
C ARG A 110 4.89 15.54 1.24
N PRO A 111 4.48 16.33 2.25
CA PRO A 111 4.74 17.76 2.23
C PRO A 111 6.25 17.99 2.24
N LEU A 112 6.76 18.79 1.29
CA LEU A 112 8.18 19.09 1.16
C LEU A 112 8.67 19.87 2.38
N ARG A 113 9.73 19.39 3.05
CA ARG A 113 10.46 20.11 4.12
C ARG A 113 10.77 21.58 3.78
N ALA A 114 10.95 21.90 2.49
CA ALA A 114 11.33 23.23 2.02
C ALA A 114 10.23 24.31 2.14
N GLN A 115 8.95 23.96 2.22
CA GLN A 115 7.87 24.96 2.39
C GLN A 115 7.64 25.36 3.86
N VAL A 116 8.29 24.66 4.80
CA VAL A 116 8.21 24.96 6.23
C VAL A 116 9.13 26.13 6.61
N GLU A 117 10.16 26.43 5.82
CA GLU A 117 11.08 27.55 6.10
C GLU A 117 10.61 28.93 5.60
N GLU A 118 9.73 29.00 4.60
CA GLU A 118 9.18 30.29 4.09
C GLU A 118 8.04 30.84 4.95
N LEU A 119 7.54 30.06 5.92
CA LEU A 119 6.54 30.49 6.91
C LEU A 119 7.15 31.10 8.17
N LYS A 120 8.46 31.41 8.17
CA LYS A 120 9.06 32.29 9.18
C LYS A 120 8.47 33.70 9.03
N ILE A 121 7.37 33.94 9.75
CA ILE A 121 6.81 35.28 9.97
C ILE A 121 7.97 36.16 10.49
N PRO A 122 8.30 37.29 9.84
CA PRO A 122 9.30 38.20 10.40
C PRO A 122 8.77 38.72 11.73
N ASP A 123 9.54 38.52 12.80
CA ASP A 123 9.25 39.03 14.14
C ASP A 123 8.94 40.55 14.04
N ALA A 124 7.75 40.92 14.49
CA ALA A 124 7.29 42.31 14.63
C ALA A 124 7.68 42.88 16.00
#